data_AF-A0ABC8TMS4-F1
#
_entry.id   AF-A0ABC8TMS4-F1
#
_cell.length_a   1.000
_cell.length_b   1.000
_cell.length_c   1.000
_cell.angle_alpha   90.00
_cell.angle_beta   90.00
_cell.angle_gamma   90.00
#
_symmetry.space_group_name_H-M   'P 1'
#
loop_
_entity.id
_entity.type
_entity.pdbx_description
1 polymer ?
#
loop_
_entity_poly.entity_id
_entity_poly.type
_entity_poly.pdbx_seq_one_letter_code
_entity_poly.pdbx_strand_id
1 'polypeptide(L)'
;MEIVCLILLFLFCTLPSSSNSSLQPNNTSCGNREIIDVKSEPEDVVWVVQLSDLHFSVHHPDRALDFKELMGPALSMINPSLVLITGDLTVAEE
;
A
#
# COMPACT_ATOMS: atom_id res chain seq x y z
N MET A 1 15.08 -6.46 11.69
CA MET A 1 14.32 -5.63 10.75
C MET A 1 13.29 -6.49 10.01
N GLU A 2 13.72 -7.49 9.24
CA GLU A 2 12.84 -8.35 8.42
C GLU A 2 11.72 -9.05 9.20
N ILE A 3 12.02 -9.63 10.37
CA ILE A 3 11.03 -10.32 11.21
C ILE A 3 9.99 -9.35 11.78
N VAL A 4 10.38 -8.10 12.07
CA VAL A 4 9.48 -7.08 12.62
C VAL A 4 8.51 -6.60 11.54
N CYS A 5 8.98 -6.43 10.30
CA CYS A 5 8.14 -6.10 9.15
C CYS A 5 7.10 -7.19 8.87
N LEU A 6 7.50 -8.47 8.89
CA LEU A 6 6.58 -9.59 8.71
C LEU A 6 5.51 -9.66 9.81
N ILE A 7 5.87 -9.41 11.07
CA ILE A 7 4.93 -9.39 12.20
C ILE A 7 3.92 -8.25 12.08
N LEU A 8 4.34 -7.05 11.66
CA LEU A 8 3.43 -5.92 11.44
C LEU A 8 2.47 -6.19 10.26
N LEU A 9 2.96 -6.79 9.18
CA LEU A 9 2.15 -7.18 8.02
C LEU A 9 1.10 -8.24 8.41
N PHE A 10 1.48 -9.19 9.27
CA PHE A 10 0.57 -10.20 9.82
C PHE A 10 -0.51 -9.59 10.74
N LEU A 11 -0.17 -8.55 11.52
CA LEU A 11 -1.13 -7.83 12.37
C LEU A 11 -2.14 -7.01 11.57
N PHE A 12 -1.74 -6.43 10.43
CA PHE A 12 -2.65 -5.70 9.54
C PHE A 12 -3.58 -6.62 8.73
N CYS A 13 -3.13 -7.83 8.36
CA CYS A 13 -3.93 -8.79 7.60
C CYS A 13 -4.93 -9.62 8.44
N THR A 14 -4.78 -9.67 9.76
CA THR A 14 -5.63 -10.51 10.65
C THR A 14 -6.80 -9.77 11.27
N LEU A 15 -6.98 -8.47 10.99
CA LEU A 15 -8.18 -7.76 11.37
C LEU A 15 -9.37 -8.30 10.54
N PRO A 16 -10.42 -8.86 11.16
CA PRO A 16 -11.57 -9.35 10.42
C PRO A 16 -12.23 -8.20 9.67
N SER A 17 -12.22 -8.26 8.34
CA SER A 17 -13.09 -7.43 7.51
C SER A 17 -14.52 -7.88 7.71
N SER A 18 -15.18 -7.31 8.72
CA SER A 18 -16.63 -7.43 8.89
C SER A 18 -17.31 -6.70 7.74
N SER A 19 -17.61 -7.42 6.67
CA SER A 19 -18.47 -6.96 5.58
C SER A 19 -19.92 -6.92 6.05
N ASN A 20 -20.29 -5.85 6.77
CA ASN A 20 -21.68 -5.53 7.07
C ASN A 20 -22.22 -4.63 5.96
N SER A 21 -22.91 -5.23 5.00
CA SER A 21 -23.74 -4.53 4.04
C SER A 21 -24.99 -4.00 4.75
N SER A 22 -24.98 -2.72 5.15
CA SER A 22 -26.22 -1.93 5.26
C SER A 22 -25.93 -0.46 4.98
N LEU A 23 -26.53 0.02 3.89
CA LEU A 23 -26.58 1.43 3.52
C LEU A 23 -27.34 2.21 4.60
N GLN A 24 -26.62 3.02 5.39
CA GLN A 24 -27.23 4.17 6.05
C GLN A 24 -26.18 5.28 6.23
N PRO A 25 -26.36 6.46 5.59
CA PRO A 25 -25.43 7.57 5.74
C PRO A 25 -25.78 8.28 7.06
N ASN A 26 -25.19 7.82 8.16
CA ASN A 26 -25.28 8.54 9.42
C ASN A 26 -24.09 9.51 9.50
N ASN A 27 -24.40 10.80 9.40
CA ASN A 27 -23.45 11.90 9.51
C ASN A 27 -22.84 11.94 10.91
N THR A 28 -21.68 11.30 11.08
CA THR A 28 -20.76 11.55 12.19
C THR A 28 -19.39 11.89 11.62
N SER A 29 -19.13 13.18 11.47
CA SER A 29 -17.85 13.73 11.06
C SER A 29 -16.81 13.57 12.16
N CYS A 30 -15.85 12.65 11.99
CA CYS A 30 -14.53 12.74 12.59
C CYS A 30 -13.56 11.82 11.82
N GLY A 31 -12.73 12.42 10.98
CA GLY A 31 -11.73 11.73 10.15
C GLY A 31 -12.12 11.65 8.68
N ASN A 32 -11.25 12.14 7.80
CA ASN A 32 -11.35 11.95 6.35
C ASN A 32 -11.22 10.46 6.03
N ARG A 33 -12.33 9.72 6.10
CA ARG A 33 -12.40 8.34 5.61
C ARG A 33 -12.57 8.38 4.10
N GLU A 34 -11.53 7.99 3.38
CA GLU A 34 -11.60 7.74 1.95
C GLU A 34 -12.00 6.28 1.71
N ILE A 35 -13.00 6.07 0.87
CA ILE A 35 -13.47 4.72 0.46
C ILE A 35 -12.99 4.52 -0.97
N ILE A 36 -12.14 3.51 -1.18
CA ILE A 36 -11.62 3.14 -2.50
C ILE A 36 -12.38 1.90 -2.95
N ASP A 37 -13.11 2.01 -4.05
CA ASP A 37 -13.75 0.87 -4.71
C ASP A 37 -12.69 0.09 -5.49
N VAL A 38 -12.43 -1.15 -5.06
CA VAL A 38 -11.36 -1.97 -5.61
C VAL A 38 -11.97 -3.02 -6.53
N LYS A 39 -11.73 -2.86 -7.84
CA LYS A 39 -12.08 -3.88 -8.82
C LYS A 39 -11.12 -5.05 -8.68
N SER A 40 -11.57 -6.10 -8.02
CA SER A 40 -10.83 -7.36 -7.88
C SER A 40 -11.58 -8.48 -8.60
N GLU A 41 -10.83 -9.30 -9.34
CA GLU A 41 -11.28 -10.61 -9.78
C GLU A 41 -10.31 -11.64 -9.18
N PRO A 42 -10.77 -12.63 -8.38
CA PRO A 42 -12.13 -12.89 -7.89
C PRO A 42 -12.65 -11.81 -6.92
N GLU A 43 -13.98 -11.63 -6.82
CA GLU A 43 -14.62 -10.56 -6.02
C GLU A 43 -14.28 -10.56 -4.52
N ASP A 44 -13.74 -11.67 -3.99
CA ASP A 44 -13.49 -11.87 -2.56
C ASP A 44 -12.01 -11.72 -2.15
N VAL A 45 -11.08 -11.53 -3.09
CA VAL A 45 -9.64 -11.45 -2.77
C VAL A 45 -9.02 -10.17 -3.33
N VAL A 46 -8.56 -9.32 -2.42
CA VAL A 46 -7.84 -8.09 -2.76
C VAL A 46 -6.35 -8.28 -2.52
N TRP A 47 -5.56 -8.08 -3.58
CA TRP A 47 -4.09 -8.12 -3.50
C TRP A 47 -3.56 -6.72 -3.28
N VAL A 48 -2.82 -6.52 -2.18
CA VAL A 48 -2.18 -5.25 -1.83
C VAL A 48 -0.68 -5.43 -1.82
N VAL A 49 0.03 -4.52 -2.48
CA VAL A 49 1.50 -4.41 -2.37
C VAL A 49 1.84 -3.19 -1.55
N GLN A 50 2.58 -3.38 -0.46
CA GLN A 50 3.10 -2.28 0.33
C GLN A 50 4.58 -2.07 0.07
N LEU A 51 4.96 -0.83 -0.20
CA LEU A 51 6.32 -0.35 -0.35
C LEU A 51 6.63 0.64 0.77
N SER A 52 7.81 0.54 1.36
CA SER A 52 8.26 1.42 2.45
C SER A 52 9.70 1.85 2.26
N ASP A 53 10.06 3.00 2.84
CA ASP A 53 11.44 3.51 2.98
C ASP A 53 12.22 3.50 1.66
N LEU A 54 11.64 4.12 0.63
CA LEU A 54 12.26 4.23 -0.70
C LEU A 54 13.48 5.17 -0.68
N HIS A 55 13.45 6.20 0.18
CA HIS A 55 14.52 7.19 0.39
C HIS A 55 15.07 7.79 -0.91
N PHE A 56 14.23 8.12 -1.90
CA PHE A 56 14.71 8.70 -3.15
C PHE A 56 15.40 10.06 -2.91
N SER A 57 16.52 10.31 -3.57
CA SER A 57 17.25 11.58 -3.43
C SER A 57 17.96 11.98 -4.73
N VAL A 58 18.21 13.29 -4.89
CA VAL A 58 18.91 13.85 -6.07
C VAL A 58 20.34 13.34 -6.18
N HIS A 59 20.98 13.03 -5.04
CA HIS A 59 22.34 12.53 -4.98
C HIS A 59 22.46 11.05 -5.38
N HIS A 60 21.37 10.30 -5.34
CA HIS A 60 21.33 8.87 -5.68
C HIS A 60 20.17 8.59 -6.66
N PRO A 61 20.23 9.13 -7.89
CA PRO A 61 19.19 8.93 -8.90
C PRO A 61 19.14 7.48 -9.41
N ASP A 62 20.24 6.75 -9.26
CA ASP A 62 20.36 5.31 -9.50
C ASP A 62 19.30 4.53 -8.71
N ARG A 63 19.03 4.86 -7.45
CA ARG A 63 18.00 4.18 -6.66
C ARG A 63 16.60 4.29 -7.26
N ALA A 64 16.27 5.43 -7.88
CA ALA A 64 14.99 5.60 -8.55
C ALA A 64 14.92 4.83 -9.88
N LEU A 65 16.05 4.72 -10.59
CA LEU A 65 16.15 3.91 -11.81
C LEU A 65 16.05 2.42 -11.49
N ASP A 66 16.83 1.92 -10.53
CA ASP A 66 16.81 0.54 -10.07
C ASP A 66 15.42 0.15 -9.55
N PHE A 67 14.79 1.03 -8.78
CA PHE A 67 13.41 0.83 -8.34
C PHE A 67 12.46 0.66 -9.53
N LYS A 68 12.57 1.51 -10.55
CA LYS A 68 11.73 1.40 -11.75
C LYS A 68 11.99 0.10 -12.53
N GLU A 69 13.26 -0.29 -12.67
CA GLU A 69 13.66 -1.50 -13.39
C GLU A 69 13.19 -2.78 -12.69
N LEU A 70 13.20 -2.79 -11.36
CA LEU A 70 12.81 -3.96 -10.57
C LEU A 70 11.31 -3.99 -10.26
N MET A 71 10.76 -2.88 -9.77
CA MET A 71 9.37 -2.82 -9.29
C MET A 71 8.36 -2.67 -10.41
N GLY A 72 8.72 -2.04 -11.54
CA GLY A 72 7.83 -1.96 -12.70
C GLY A 72 7.37 -3.34 -13.18
N PRO A 73 8.30 -4.25 -13.54
CA PRO A 73 7.98 -5.62 -13.91
C PRO A 73 7.32 -6.42 -12.78
N ALA A 74 7.77 -6.27 -11.53
CA ALA A 74 7.20 -6.99 -10.40
C ALA A 74 5.73 -6.61 -10.15
N LEU A 75 5.40 -5.32 -10.17
CA LEU A 75 4.02 -4.84 -10.01
C LEU A 75 3.14 -5.27 -11.18
N SER A 76 3.68 -5.27 -12.41
CA SER A 76 2.96 -5.79 -13.57
C SER A 76 2.69 -7.30 -13.49
N MET A 77 3.61 -8.07 -12.89
CA MET A 77 3.45 -9.51 -12.70
C MET A 77 2.43 -9.83 -11.61
N ILE A 78 2.49 -9.10 -10.49
CA ILE A 78 1.58 -9.30 -9.35
C ILE A 78 0.17 -8.78 -9.68
N ASN A 79 0.07 -7.71 -10.49
CA ASN A 79 -1.17 -7.01 -10.82
C ASN A 79 -2.03 -6.70 -9.59
N PRO A 80 -1.48 -5.99 -8.57
CA PRO A 80 -2.19 -5.74 -7.33
C PRO A 80 -3.35 -4.77 -7.54
N SER A 81 -4.39 -4.93 -6.74
CA SER A 81 -5.55 -4.05 -6.77
C SER A 81 -5.31 -2.72 -6.04
N LEU A 82 -4.31 -2.67 -5.16
CA LEU A 82 -3.86 -1.47 -4.47
C LEU A 82 -2.34 -1.53 -4.22
N VAL A 83 -1.66 -0.40 -4.43
CA VAL A 83 -0.27 -0.22 -4.00
C VAL A 83 -0.23 0.84 -2.91
N LEU A 84 0.25 0.45 -1.72
CA LEU A 84 0.45 1.34 -0.58
C LEU A 84 1.91 1.79 -0.55
N ILE A 85 2.13 3.09 -0.61
CA ILE A 85 3.46 3.69 -0.52
C ILE A 85 3.55 4.41 0.82
N THR A 86 4.49 3.97 1.67
CA THR A 86 4.58 4.35 3.09
C THR A 86 6.03 4.64 3.50
N GLY A 87 6.25 5.14 4.71
CA GLY A 87 7.60 5.46 5.21
C GLY A 87 8.23 6.66 4.49
N ASP A 88 9.56 6.72 4.50
CA ASP A 88 10.28 7.87 3.95
C ASP A 88 10.44 7.75 2.43
N LEU A 89 9.64 8.53 1.69
CA LEU A 89 9.58 8.43 0.23
C LEU A 89 10.70 9.17 -0.47
N THR A 90 11.03 10.35 0.05
CA THR A 90 12.00 11.27 -0.55
C THR A 90 12.82 11.90 0.55
N VAL A 91 14.14 11.91 0.36
CA VAL A 91 15.03 12.75 1.15
C VAL A 91 15.20 14.06 0.39
N ALA A 92 14.64 15.13 0.94
CA ALA A 92 14.94 16.49 0.54
C ALA A 92 16.09 16.98 1.43
N GLU A 93 17.31 16.93 0.93
CA GLU A 93 18.41 17.69 1.52
C GLU A 93 18.65 18.94 0.66
N GLU A 94 18.90 20.06 1.34
CA GLU A 94 19.35 21.34 0.79
C GLU A 94 20.83 21.26 0.38
#